data_AF-A0A7V4QBG6-F1
#
_entry.id   AF-A0A7V4QBG6-F1
#
_cell.length_a   1.000
_cell.length_b   1.000
_cell.length_c   1.000
_cell.angle_alpha   90.00
_cell.angle_beta   90.00
_cell.angle_gamma   90.00
#
_symmetry.space_group_name_H-M   'P 1'
#
loop_
_entity.id
_entity.type
_entity.pdbx_description
1 polymer ?
#
loop_
_entity_poly.entity_id
_entity_poly.type
_entity_poly.pdbx_seq_one_letter_code
_entity_poly.pdbx_strand_id
1 'polypeptide(L)'
;MQIEKKDGKMTVTGLIKTIEDSTHFKEEMYSLLNTTTKTLAIHITDSFIVTSSIIGTMLKAVNVDKAKLTVYVYQDDLYTLFDQLKLVDLLNIKKI
;
A
#
# COMPACT_ATOMS: atom_id res chain seq x y z
N MET A 1 8.77 10.47 -2.61
CA MET A 1 7.94 9.40 -3.21
C MET A 1 7.14 9.96 -4.40
N GLN A 2 6.85 9.16 -5.42
CA GLN A 2 5.91 9.49 -6.51
C GLN A 2 4.76 8.48 -6.53
N ILE A 3 3.56 8.96 -6.86
CA ILE A 3 2.34 8.14 -6.94
C ILE A 3 1.67 8.38 -8.30
N GLU A 4 1.38 7.29 -9.01
CA GLU A 4 0.57 7.31 -10.23
C GLU A 4 -0.73 6.56 -10.02
N LYS A 5 -1.86 7.16 -10.42
CA LYS A 5 -3.20 6.58 -10.28
C LYS A 5 -3.80 6.27 -11.64
N LYS A 6 -4.28 5.04 -11.83
CA LYS A 6 -4.97 4.62 -13.07
C LYS A 6 -5.94 3.48 -12.79
N ASP A 7 -7.20 3.62 -13.17
CA ASP A 7 -8.20 2.52 -13.16
C ASP A 7 -8.30 1.72 -11.84
N GLY A 8 -8.30 2.39 -10.68
CA GLY A 8 -8.35 1.72 -9.37
C GLY A 8 -7.04 1.04 -8.96
N LYS A 9 -5.96 1.35 -9.67
CA LYS A 9 -4.57 1.00 -9.34
C LYS A 9 -3.80 2.25 -8.91
N MET A 10 -2.97 2.06 -7.89
CA MET A 10 -2.01 3.03 -7.37
C MET A 10 -0.61 2.45 -7.54
N THR A 11 0.28 3.13 -8.25
CA THR A 11 1.69 2.75 -8.36
C THR A 11 2.52 3.71 -7.54
N VAL A 12 3.35 3.18 -6.65
CA VAL A 12 4.20 3.92 -5.73
C VAL A 12 5.65 3.66 -6.09
N THR A 13 6.36 4.75 -6.39
CA THR A 13 7.77 4.75 -6.76
C THR A 13 8.59 5.59 -5.77
N GLY A 14 9.78 5.14 -5.46
CA GLY A 14 10.68 5.72 -4.47
C GLY A 14 10.30 5.37 -3.03
N LEU A 15 11.19 5.77 -2.12
CA LEU A 15 11.10 5.40 -0.71
C LEU A 15 10.03 6.22 0.02
N ILE A 16 9.29 5.57 0.90
CA ILE A 16 8.34 6.22 1.82
C ILE A 16 9.04 6.39 3.15
N LYS A 17 9.57 7.59 3.43
CA LYS A 17 10.41 7.83 4.62
C LYS A 17 9.94 8.99 5.48
N THR A 18 9.30 9.98 4.88
CA THR A 18 8.90 11.19 5.59
C THR A 18 7.45 11.10 6.07
N ILE A 19 7.10 12.00 6.99
CA ILE A 19 5.71 12.20 7.40
C ILE A 19 4.86 12.63 6.20
N GLU A 20 5.41 13.53 5.37
CA GLU A 20 4.76 14.01 4.16
C GLU A 20 4.48 12.88 3.16
N ASP A 21 5.44 11.98 2.92
CA ASP A 21 5.21 10.79 2.08
C ASP A 21 4.06 9.93 2.63
N SER A 22 4.00 9.77 3.95
CA SER A 22 2.98 8.95 4.61
C SER A 22 1.59 9.58 4.52
N THR A 23 1.50 10.90 4.68
CA THR A 23 0.26 11.67 4.49
C THR A 23 -0.21 11.62 3.05
N HIS A 24 0.69 11.89 2.10
CA HIS A 24 0.38 11.87 0.66
C HIS A 24 -0.10 10.49 0.21
N PHE A 25 0.57 9.40 0.63
CA PHE A 25 0.10 8.05 0.35
C PHE A 25 -1.32 7.81 0.85
N LYS A 26 -1.60 8.21 2.09
CA LYS A 26 -2.91 8.00 2.72
C LYS A 26 -4.01 8.74 1.96
N GLU A 27 -3.79 10.01 1.61
CA GLU A 27 -4.74 10.83 0.87
C GLU A 27 -5.05 10.20 -0.50
N GLU A 28 -4.02 9.80 -1.22
CA GLU A 28 -4.14 9.20 -2.55
C GLU A 28 -4.85 7.84 -2.50
N MET A 29 -4.50 6.99 -1.52
CA MET A 29 -5.16 5.70 -1.28
C MET A 29 -6.66 5.87 -1.01
N TYR A 30 -7.02 6.79 -0.10
CA TYR A 30 -8.43 7.03 0.23
C TYR A 30 -9.19 7.72 -0.91
N SER A 31 -8.52 8.54 -1.73
CA SER A 31 -9.14 9.13 -2.93
C SER A 31 -9.64 8.05 -3.91
N LEU A 32 -8.91 6.95 -4.03
CA LEU A 32 -9.28 5.80 -4.87
C LEU A 32 -10.31 4.90 -4.20
N LEU A 33 -10.21 4.68 -2.88
CA LEU A 33 -11.15 3.84 -2.14
C LEU A 33 -12.56 4.45 -2.00
N ASN A 34 -12.67 5.78 -2.09
CA ASN A 34 -13.96 6.48 -2.09
C ASN A 34 -14.74 6.35 -3.42
N THR A 35 -14.21 5.59 -4.39
CA THR A 35 -14.94 5.20 -5.61
C THR A 35 -15.86 4.00 -5.34
N THR A 36 -16.77 3.70 -6.28
CA THR A 36 -17.90 2.78 -6.08
C THR A 36 -17.52 1.34 -5.72
N THR A 37 -16.30 0.89 -6.03
CA THR A 37 -15.90 -0.53 -5.93
C THR A 37 -15.12 -0.90 -4.67
N LYS A 38 -14.72 0.08 -3.82
CA LYS A 38 -13.89 -0.13 -2.59
C LYS A 38 -12.74 -1.14 -2.76
N THR A 39 -12.22 -1.25 -3.98
CA THR A 39 -11.20 -2.22 -4.36
C THR A 39 -10.01 -1.46 -4.89
N LEU A 40 -8.83 -1.75 -4.37
CA LEU A 40 -7.60 -1.03 -4.73
C LEU A 40 -6.45 -2.02 -4.89
N ALA A 41 -5.73 -1.90 -6.01
CA ALA A 41 -4.45 -2.54 -6.23
C ALA A 41 -3.32 -1.52 -6.00
N ILE A 42 -2.43 -1.77 -5.05
CA ILE A 42 -1.24 -0.94 -4.80
C ILE A 42 -0.03 -1.67 -5.34
N HIS A 43 0.79 -1.01 -6.16
CA HIS A 43 2.05 -1.53 -6.66
C HIS A 43 3.19 -0.72 -6.04
N ILE A 44 4.10 -1.37 -5.34
CA ILE A 44 5.30 -0.76 -4.76
C ILE A 44 6.51 -1.30 -5.54
N THR A 45 7.04 -0.51 -6.46
CA THR A 45 7.93 -1.00 -7.53
C THR A 45 9.41 -1.07 -7.16
N ASP A 46 9.87 -0.13 -6.34
CA ASP A 46 11.31 0.08 -6.07
C ASP A 46 11.59 0.47 -4.60
N SER A 47 10.58 0.43 -3.74
CA SER A 47 10.79 0.62 -2.31
C SER A 47 11.10 -0.70 -1.61
N PHE A 48 12.16 -0.70 -0.80
CA PHE A 48 12.48 -1.80 0.12
C PHE A 48 11.96 -1.56 1.54
N ILE A 49 11.36 -0.39 1.82
CA ILE A 49 10.89 0.01 3.14
C ILE A 49 9.52 0.69 3.07
N VAL A 50 8.72 0.49 4.12
CA VAL A 50 7.50 1.24 4.38
C VAL A 50 7.47 1.67 5.84
N THR A 51 6.88 2.82 6.14
CA THR A 51 6.73 3.28 7.53
C THR A 51 5.57 2.53 8.21
N SER A 52 5.60 2.47 9.55
CA SER A 52 4.50 1.91 10.35
C SER A 52 3.17 2.64 10.13
N SER A 53 3.23 3.93 9.77
CA SER A 53 2.04 4.73 9.41
C SER A 53 1.35 4.21 8.15
N ILE A 54 2.12 3.83 7.13
CA ILE A 54 1.59 3.22 5.89
C ILE A 54 0.95 1.87 6.19
N ILE A 55 1.65 1.03 6.97
CA ILE A 55 1.12 -0.27 7.40
C ILE A 55 -0.20 -0.10 8.15
N GLY A 56 -0.24 0.80 9.15
CA GLY A 56 -1.45 1.08 9.92
C GLY A 56 -2.59 1.62 9.06
N THR A 57 -2.27 2.45 8.06
CA THR A 57 -3.23 2.98 7.08
C THR A 57 -3.87 1.85 6.25
N MET A 58 -3.05 0.93 5.72
CA MET A 58 -3.55 -0.23 4.95
C MET A 58 -4.36 -1.18 5.85
N LEU A 59 -3.90 -1.45 7.07
CA LEU A 59 -4.62 -2.29 8.03
C LEU A 59 -5.98 -1.70 8.42
N LYS A 60 -6.06 -0.38 8.60
CA LYS A 60 -7.34 0.30 8.84
C LYS A 60 -8.29 0.13 7.65
N ALA A 61 -7.78 0.34 6.43
CA ALA A 61 -8.59 0.19 5.21
C ALA A 61 -9.20 -1.21 5.10
N VAL A 62 -8.42 -2.26 5.37
CA VAL A 62 -8.91 -3.66 5.31
C VAL A 62 -9.82 -4.00 6.49
N ASN A 63 -9.39 -3.72 7.72
CA ASN A 63 -10.08 -4.24 8.91
C ASN A 63 -11.28 -3.39 9.33
N VAL A 64 -11.20 -2.07 9.17
CA VAL A 64 -12.23 -1.11 9.62
C VAL A 64 -13.12 -0.73 8.44
N ASP A 65 -12.52 -0.24 7.36
CA ASP A 65 -13.27 0.34 6.24
C ASP A 65 -13.82 -0.74 5.26
N LYS A 66 -13.43 -2.00 5.50
CA LYS A 66 -13.76 -3.21 4.72
C LYS A 66 -13.41 -3.08 3.24
N ALA A 67 -12.32 -2.37 2.94
CA ALA A 67 -11.77 -2.27 1.60
C ALA A 67 -11.12 -3.58 1.16
N LYS A 68 -11.24 -3.89 -0.14
CA LYS A 68 -10.51 -4.99 -0.77
C LYS A 68 -9.17 -4.48 -1.29
N LEU A 69 -8.11 -4.75 -0.56
CA LEU A 69 -6.75 -4.37 -0.92
C LEU A 69 -6.00 -5.55 -1.56
N THR A 70 -5.16 -5.27 -2.54
CA THR A 70 -4.09 -6.17 -2.99
C THR A 70 -2.81 -5.34 -3.10
N VAL A 71 -1.72 -5.79 -2.49
CA VAL A 71 -0.45 -5.07 -2.51
C VAL A 71 0.59 -5.88 -3.29
N TYR A 72 1.02 -5.36 -4.42
CA TYR A 72 2.07 -5.94 -5.26
C TYR A 72 3.42 -5.35 -4.89
N VAL A 73 4.35 -6.20 -4.47
CA VAL A 73 5.68 -5.82 -4.03
C VAL A 73 6.71 -6.42 -4.97
N TYR A 74 7.56 -5.56 -5.53
CA TYR A 74 8.56 -5.92 -6.55
C TYR A 74 9.97 -6.08 -5.96
N GLN A 75 10.16 -5.69 -4.70
CA GLN A 75 11.44 -5.80 -4.00
C GLN A 75 11.35 -6.91 -2.95
N ASP A 76 12.30 -7.85 -3.01
CA ASP A 76 12.37 -9.02 -2.13
C ASP A 76 12.47 -8.63 -0.66
N ASP A 77 13.25 -7.59 -0.36
CA ASP A 77 13.43 -7.09 1.00
C ASP A 77 12.12 -6.58 1.60
N LEU A 78 11.31 -5.89 0.79
CA LEU A 78 10.01 -5.39 1.26
C LEU A 78 9.01 -6.53 1.45
N TYR A 79 9.00 -7.54 0.58
CA TYR A 79 8.15 -8.72 0.78
C TYR A 79 8.55 -9.44 2.08
N THR A 80 9.85 -9.65 2.28
CA THR A 80 10.40 -10.29 3.48
C THR A 80 10.02 -9.52 4.75
N LEU A 81 10.06 -8.18 4.71
CA LEU A 81 9.59 -7.35 5.81
C LEU A 81 8.11 -7.62 6.14
N PHE A 82 7.24 -7.66 5.12
CA PHE A 82 5.81 -7.95 5.35
C PHE A 82 5.57 -9.36 5.88
N ASP A 83 6.35 -10.34 5.43
CA ASP A 83 6.27 -11.73 5.88
C ASP A 83 6.70 -11.88 7.34
N GLN A 84 7.82 -11.27 7.73
CA GLN A 84 8.29 -11.23 9.12
C GLN A 84 7.27 -10.59 10.06
N LEU A 85 6.54 -9.58 9.58
CA LEU A 85 5.46 -8.92 10.33
C LEU A 85 4.12 -9.68 10.28
N LYS A 86 4.05 -10.82 9.57
CA LYS A 86 2.84 -11.63 9.35
C LYS A 86 1.70 -10.85 8.69
N LEU A 87 2.05 -9.92 7.80
CA LEU A 87 1.11 -9.04 7.12
C LEU A 87 0.70 -9.53 5.72
N VAL A 88 1.40 -10.54 5.18
CA VAL A 88 1.19 -11.04 3.81
C VAL A 88 -0.27 -11.41 3.57
N ASP A 89 -0.85 -12.26 4.42
CA ASP A 89 -2.24 -12.68 4.27
C ASP A 89 -3.23 -11.56 4.61
N LEU A 90 -2.95 -10.77 5.65
CA LEU A 90 -3.82 -9.70 6.12
C LEU A 90 -4.00 -8.57 5.10
N LEU A 91 -2.94 -8.24 4.36
CA LEU A 91 -2.94 -7.19 3.35
C LEU A 91 -3.01 -7.74 1.92
N ASN A 92 -3.12 -9.06 1.77
CA ASN A 92 -3.14 -9.75 0.47
C ASN A 92 -1.96 -9.30 -0.40
N ILE A 93 -0.75 -9.51 0.15
CA ILE A 93 0.51 -9.10 -0.47
C ILE A 93 0.96 -10.15 -1.47
N LYS A 94 1.37 -9.70 -2.65
CA LYS A 94 1.83 -10.53 -3.74
C LYS A 94 3.21 -10.08 -4.18
N LYS A 95 4.15 -11.02 -4.18
CA LYS A 95 5.46 -10.84 -4.81
C LYS A 95 5.31 -10.94 -6.33
N ILE A 96 6.00 -10.08 -7.08
CA ILE A 96 6.10 -10.10 -8.55
C ILE A 96 7.49 -10.51 -8.98
#